data_AF-A0A1R3VJF7-F1
#
_entry.id   AF-A0A1R3VJF7-F1
#
_cell.length_a   1.000
_cell.length_b   1.000
_cell.length_c   1.000
_cell.angle_alpha   90.00
_cell.angle_beta   90.00
_cell.angle_gamma   90.00
#
_symmetry.space_group_name_H-M   'P 1'
#
loop_
_entity.id
_entity.type
_entity.pdbx_description
1 polymer ?
#
loop_
_entity_poly.entity_id
_entity_poly.type
_entity_poly.pdbx_seq_one_letter_code
_entity_poly.pdbx_strand_id
1 'polypeptide(L)' 'MLTFARHHLPDDCDKVREIFSRAGAYARFKDLLERRGAVDRWYDFEQKATEEALKTWCADNDIKITLTAAVDDR' A
#
# COMPACT_ATOMS: atom_id res chain seq x y z
N MET A 1 0.61 2.73 5.60
CA MET A 1 -0.24 3.89 5.96
C MET A 1 0.57 5.06 6.52
N LEU A 2 1.28 4.90 7.65
CA LEU A 2 2.05 6.03 8.24
C LEU A 2 3.21 6.51 7.36
N THR A 3 3.93 5.59 6.69
CA THR A 3 4.96 5.96 5.70
C THR A 3 4.36 6.77 4.55
N PHE A 4 3.25 6.31 3.98
CA PHE A 4 2.50 7.06 2.97
C PHE A 4 2.09 8.45 3.49
N ALA A 5 1.49 8.54 4.68
CA ALA A 5 1.04 9.81 5.25
C ALA A 5 2.22 10.78 5.43
N ARG A 6 3.36 10.31 5.92
CA ARG A 6 4.57 11.15 6.08
C ARG A 6 5.05 11.75 4.75
N HIS A 7 4.92 11.01 3.64
CA HIS A 7 5.42 11.45 2.34
C HIS A 7 4.37 12.23 1.52
N HIS A 8 3.09 11.88 1.63
CA HIS A 8 2.04 12.37 0.75
C HIS A 8 0.96 13.20 1.44
N LEU A 9 0.84 13.10 2.78
CA LEU A 9 -0.12 13.83 3.60
C LEU A 9 0.53 14.31 4.91
N PRO A 10 1.65 15.06 4.86
CA PRO A 10 2.45 15.37 6.04
C PRO A 10 1.62 16.08 7.13
N ASP A 11 0.71 16.96 6.72
CA ASP A 11 -0.18 17.71 7.64
C ASP A 11 -1.25 16.83 8.30
N ASP A 12 -1.58 15.68 7.70
CA ASP A 12 -2.57 14.73 8.25
C ASP A 12 -1.88 13.53 8.94
N CYS A 13 -0.56 13.51 9.11
CA CYS A 13 0.15 12.35 9.65
C CYS A 13 -0.34 11.96 11.06
N ASP A 14 -0.59 12.94 11.92
CA ASP A 14 -1.19 12.70 13.24
C ASP A 14 -2.63 12.22 13.14
N LYS A 15 -3.39 12.72 12.17
CA LYS A 15 -4.77 12.26 11.92
C LYS A 15 -4.81 10.81 11.48
N VAL A 16 -3.89 10.40 10.60
CA VAL A 16 -3.76 9.02 10.16
C VAL A 16 -3.41 8.11 11.34
N ARG A 17 -2.49 8.54 12.23
CA ARG A 17 -2.18 7.79 13.46
C ARG A 17 -3.40 7.61 14.36
N GLU A 18 -4.21 8.66 14.55
CA GLU A 18 -5.47 8.59 15.31
C GLU A 18 -6.51 7.67 14.65
N ILE A 19 -6.63 7.70 13.32
CA ILE A 19 -7.56 6.86 12.57
C ILE A 19 -7.30 5.39 12.87
N PHE A 20 -6.04 4.96 12.79
CA PHE A 20 -5.63 3.56 12.99
C PHE A 20 -5.55 3.11 14.46
N SER A 21 -5.79 4.01 15.42
CA SER A 21 -5.87 3.63 16.84
C SER A 21 -7.26 3.16 17.28
N ARG A 22 -8.25 3.10 16.38
CA ARG A 22 -9.65 2.73 16.69
C ARG A 22 -10.23 1.80 15.60
N ALA A 23 -11.28 1.05 15.95
CA ALA A 23 -12.02 0.23 15.00
C ALA A 23 -12.57 1.06 13.81
N GLY A 24 -12.79 0.41 12.66
CA GLY A 24 -13.25 1.09 11.44
C GLY A 24 -12.23 2.07 10.86
N ALA A 25 -10.94 1.87 11.12
CA ALA A 25 -9.86 2.72 10.63
C ALA A 25 -9.84 2.84 9.11
N TYR A 26 -10.05 1.73 8.40
CA TYR A 26 -9.93 1.70 6.94
C TYR A 26 -10.96 2.58 6.24
N ALA A 27 -12.24 2.51 6.64
CA ALA A 27 -13.29 3.38 6.10
C ALA A 27 -12.96 4.87 6.32
N ARG A 28 -12.59 5.25 7.55
CA ARG A 28 -12.21 6.64 7.88
C ARG A 28 -10.95 7.11 7.15
N PHE A 29 -10.02 6.20 6.90
CA PHE A 29 -8.83 6.50 6.12
C PHE A 29 -9.18 6.74 4.64
N LYS A 30 -10.06 5.92 4.06
CA LYS A 30 -10.57 6.13 2.70
C LYS A 30 -11.26 7.48 2.56
N ASP A 31 -12.14 7.85 3.50
CA ASP A 31 -12.79 9.16 3.51
C ASP A 31 -11.77 10.32 3.54
N LEU A 32 -10.68 10.17 4.30
CA LEU A 32 -9.59 11.15 4.33
C LEU A 32 -8.89 11.23 2.97
N LEU A 33 -8.56 10.10 2.34
CA LEU A 33 -7.93 10.07 1.02
C LEU A 33 -8.79 10.74 -0.05
N GLU A 34 -10.10 10.48 -0.04
CA GLU A 34 -11.05 11.12 -0.96
C GLU A 34 -11.07 12.63 -0.78
N ARG A 35 -11.16 13.12 0.46
CA ARG A 35 -11.12 14.57 0.76
C ARG A 35 -9.80 15.25 0.38
N ARG A 36 -8.70 14.50 0.32
CA ARG A 36 -7.37 14.99 -0.05
C ARG A 36 -7.01 14.75 -1.51
N GLY A 37 -7.89 14.13 -2.30
CA GLY A 37 -7.59 13.74 -3.68
C GLY A 37 -6.39 12.80 -3.79
N ALA A 38 -6.19 11.94 -2.80
CA ALA A 38 -5.01 11.10 -2.64
C ALA A 38 -5.28 9.60 -2.86
N VAL A 39 -6.47 9.24 -3.33
CA VAL A 39 -6.91 7.86 -3.53
C VAL A 39 -6.01 7.11 -4.50
N ASP A 40 -5.75 7.67 -5.69
CA ASP A 40 -4.92 7.01 -6.70
C ASP A 40 -3.47 6.83 -6.22
N ARG A 41 -2.91 7.86 -5.59
CA ARG A 41 -1.57 7.80 -5.00
C ARG A 41 -1.47 6.73 -3.90
N TRP A 42 -2.53 6.56 -3.12
CA TRP A 42 -2.60 5.51 -2.11
C TRP A 42 -2.57 4.13 -2.77
N TYR A 43 -3.37 3.90 -3.81
CA TYR A 43 -3.38 2.63 -4.53
C TYR A 43 -2.03 2.30 -5.16
N ASP A 44 -1.37 3.27 -5.80
CA ASP A 44 -0.02 3.07 -6.36
C ASP A 44 1.00 2.73 -5.27
N PHE A 45 0.94 3.42 -4.13
CA PHE A 45 1.82 3.16 -3.00
C PHE A 45 1.58 1.77 -2.40
N GLU A 46 0.31 1.42 -2.17
CA GLU A 46 -0.11 0.14 -1.60
C GLU A 46 0.27 -1.03 -2.50
N GLN A 47 0.08 -0.90 -3.81
CA GLN A 47 0.47 -1.92 -4.78
C GLN A 47 1.97 -2.21 -4.72
N LYS A 48 2.81 -1.15 -4.77
CA LYS A 48 4.27 -1.31 -4.73
C LYS A 48 4.74 -1.92 -3.41
N ALA A 49 4.23 -1.41 -2.28
CA ALA A 49 4.58 -1.93 -0.97
C ALA A 49 4.16 -3.41 -0.82
N THR A 50 3.00 -3.79 -1.38
CA THR A 50 2.55 -5.18 -1.39
C THR A 50 3.45 -6.06 -2.26
N GLU A 51 3.80 -5.61 -3.45
CA GLU A 51 4.72 -6.33 -4.35
C GLU A 51 6.09 -6.54 -3.70
N GLU A 52 6.65 -5.51 -3.08
CA GLU A 52 7.93 -5.58 -2.36
C GLU A 52 7.87 -6.54 -1.17
N ALA A 53 6.79 -6.49 -0.38
CA ALA A 53 6.58 -7.40 0.75
C ALA A 53 6.48 -8.85 0.28
N LEU A 54 5.75 -9.12 -0.81
CA LEU A 54 5.65 -10.45 -1.39
C LEU A 54 6.99 -10.95 -1.93
N LYS A 55 7.76 -10.09 -2.63
CA LYS A 55 9.10 -10.44 -3.10
C LYS A 55 10.04 -10.80 -1.95
N THR A 56 9.99 -10.01 -0.88
CA THR A 56 10.80 -10.22 0.34
C THR A 56 10.42 -11.54 0.99
N TRP A 57 9.12 -11.77 1.21
CA TRP A 57 8.65 -13.02 1.80
C TRP A 57 9.03 -14.24 0.95
N CYS A 58 8.91 -14.17 -0.38
CA CYS A 58 9.35 -15.25 -1.25
C CYS A 58 10.85 -15.52 -1.12
N ALA A 59 11.69 -14.47 -1.08
CA ALA A 59 13.13 -14.62 -0.89
C ALA A 59 13.47 -15.27 0.46
N ASP A 60 12.79 -14.87 1.53
CA ASP A 60 12.97 -15.42 2.88
C ASP A 60 12.54 -16.90 2.99
N ASN A 61 11.72 -17.38 2.06
CA ASN A 61 11.18 -18.75 2.04
C ASN A 61 11.72 -19.60 0.87
N ASP A 62 12.77 -19.14 0.18
CA ASP A 62 13.34 -19.80 -1.00
C ASP A 62 12.33 -20.08 -2.13
N ILE A 63 11.28 -19.26 -2.22
CA ILE A 63 10.24 -19.36 -3.24
C ILE A 63 10.69 -18.60 -4.48
N LYS A 64 10.87 -19.32 -5.59
CA LYS A 64 11.23 -18.72 -6.88
C LYS A 64 10.03 -18.00 -7.50
N ILE A 65 10.20 -16.72 -7.81
CA ILE A 65 9.26 -15.94 -8.60
C ILE A 65 9.59 -16.15 -10.08
N THR A 66 8.67 -16.78 -10.80
CA THR A 66 8.75 -16.91 -12.27
C THR A 66 7.99 -15.78 -12.92
N LEU A 67 8.65 -15.03 -13.81
CA LEU A 67 7.96 -14.08 -14.66
C LEU A 67 7.30 -14.86 -15.80
N THR A 68 5.99 -15.04 -15.76
CA THR A 68 5.26 -15.57 -16.91
C THR A 68 5.15 -14.47 -17.96
N ALA A 69 6.17 -14.34 -18.81
CA ALA A 69 5.91 -13.82 -20.15
C ALA A 69 4.96 -14.81 -20.85
N ALA A 70 4.04 -14.29 -21.65
CA ALA A 70 3.00 -15.04 -22.33
C ALA A 70 3.54 -16.36 -22.92
N VAL A 71 2.70 -17.40 -22.83
CA VAL A 71 2.85 -18.70 -23.50
C VAL A 71 3.43 -18.48 -24.91
N ASP A 72 4.72 -18.81 -25.09
CA ASP A 72 5.33 -19.01 -26.41
C ASP A 72 4.93 -20.42 -26.85
N ASP A 73 3.83 -20.48 -27.59
CA ASP A 73 3.32 -21.69 -28.23
C ASP A 73 4.24 -22.04 -29.40
N ARG A 74 5.03 -23.10 -29.24
CA ARG A 74 5.70 -23.83 -30.33
C ARG A 74 5.23 -25.26 -30.36
#